data_AF-A0A7C4P6L2-F1
#
_entry.id   AF-A0A7C4P6L2-F1
#
_cell.length_a   1.000
_cell.length_b   1.000
_cell.length_c   1.000
_cell.angle_alpha   90.00
_cell.angle_beta   90.00
_cell.angle_gamma   90.00
#
_symmetry.space_group_name_H-M   'P 1'
#
loop_
_entity.id
_entity.type
_entity.pdbx_description
1 polymer ?
#
loop_
_entity_poly.entity_id
_entity_poly.type
_entity_poly.pdbx_seq_one_letter_code
_entity_poly.pdbx_strand_id
1 'polypeptide(L)'
;MQLRCSYCQTMFAISHDEMLAALQYVTEEDLLYYDAHCPKCRRANRVERAKLQRAYPNWQEVLKEKAKNAARAEKEAAKALQKEQSAAEAASAQPEVAKPQAKTRKTVKKA
;
A
#
# COMPACT_ATOMS: atom_id res chain seq x y z
N MET A 1 11.14 4.16 18.73
CA MET A 1 11.36 4.21 20.20
C MET A 1 11.62 2.79 20.72
N GLN A 2 12.56 2.60 21.67
CA GLN A 2 12.82 1.28 22.28
C GLN A 2 11.87 0.99 23.45
N LEU A 3 11.31 -0.23 23.49
CA LEU A 3 10.41 -0.72 24.53
C LEU A 3 10.87 -2.07 25.10
N ARG A 4 10.50 -2.30 26.35
CA ARG A 4 10.58 -3.59 27.03
C ARG A 4 9.20 -4.21 27.09
N CYS A 5 9.05 -5.44 26.61
CA CYS A 5 7.81 -6.18 26.83
C CYS A 5 7.62 -6.49 28.32
N SER A 6 6.46 -6.14 28.89
CA SER A 6 6.13 -6.41 30.30
C SER A 6 6.01 -7.91 30.61
N TYR A 7 5.71 -8.73 29.60
CA TYR A 7 5.56 -10.17 29.73
C TYR A 7 6.87 -10.92 29.53
N CYS A 8 7.40 -10.96 28.30
CA CYS A 8 8.59 -11.76 27.97
C CYS A 8 9.92 -11.02 28.15
N GLN A 9 9.89 -9.79 28.66
CA GLN A 9 11.06 -8.95 28.94
C GLN A 9 11.95 -8.62 27.73
N THR A 10 11.53 -9.01 26.53
CA THR A 10 12.29 -8.78 25.30
C THR A 10 12.27 -7.30 24.93
N MET A 11 13.45 -6.78 24.57
CA MET A 11 13.59 -5.44 24.02
C MET A 11 13.14 -5.44 22.56
N PHE A 12 12.28 -4.52 22.17
CA PHE A 12 11.93 -4.31 20.77
C PHE A 12 11.74 -2.82 20.48
N ALA A 13 11.96 -2.42 19.23
CA ALA A 13 11.79 -1.05 18.80
C ALA A 13 10.49 -0.90 18.01
N ILE A 14 9.75 0.17 18.28
CA ILE A 14 8.69 0.65 17.40
C ILE A 14 9.33 1.50 16.32
N SER A 15 9.00 1.20 15.06
CA SER A 15 9.48 1.93 13.89
C SER A 15 8.91 3.35 13.84
N HIS A 16 9.52 4.20 13.02
CA HIS A 16 9.06 5.57 12.84
C HIS A 16 7.66 5.65 12.25
N ASP A 17 7.39 4.86 11.22
CA ASP A 17 6.09 4.81 10.55
C ASP A 17 5.00 4.26 11.47
N GLU A 18 5.33 3.26 12.29
CA GLU A 18 4.40 2.72 13.28
C GLU A 18 4.11 3.74 14.39
N MET A 19 5.10 4.53 14.84
CA MET A 19 4.84 5.62 15.79
C MET A 19 3.91 6.70 15.22
N LEU A 20 4.09 7.05 13.94
CA LEU A 20 3.22 7.99 13.24
C LEU A 20 1.79 7.47 13.14
N ALA A 21 1.62 6.21 12.71
CA ALA A 21 0.31 5.57 12.63
C ALA A 21 -0.34 5.46 14.02
N ALA A 22 0.44 5.11 15.05
CA ALA A 22 -0.03 5.06 16.42
C ALA A 22 -0.50 6.44 16.92
N LEU A 23 0.26 7.50 16.66
CA LEU A 23 -0.10 8.88 17.06
C LEU A 23 -1.35 9.39 16.35
N GLN A 24 -1.49 9.06 15.07
CA GLN A 24 -2.70 9.34 14.30
C GLN A 24 -3.89 8.61 14.93
N TYR A 25 -3.80 7.28 15.07
CA TYR A 25 -4.86 6.45 15.62
C TYR A 25 -5.33 6.90 17.01
N VAL A 26 -4.40 7.09 17.97
CA VAL A 26 -4.79 7.53 19.32
C VAL A 26 -5.33 8.95 19.37
N THR A 27 -5.06 9.77 18.35
CA THR A 27 -5.63 11.12 18.27
C THR A 27 -7.01 11.11 17.61
N GLU A 28 -7.22 10.28 16.58
CA GLU A 28 -8.52 10.12 15.91
C GLU A 28 -9.55 9.46 16.82
N GLU A 29 -9.13 8.46 17.60
CA GLU A 29 -9.98 7.70 18.53
C GLU A 29 -10.01 8.28 19.96
N ASP A 30 -9.36 9.44 20.19
CA ASP A 30 -9.19 10.08 21.51
C ASP A 30 -8.69 9.14 22.62
N LEU A 31 -7.74 8.25 22.29
CA LEU A 31 -7.19 7.28 23.22
C LEU A 31 -6.01 7.85 24.03
N LEU A 32 -5.90 7.41 25.28
CA LEU A 32 -4.78 7.77 26.15
C LEU A 32 -3.51 6.94 25.88
N TYR A 33 -3.63 5.83 25.16
CA TYR A 33 -2.55 4.88 24.93
C TYR A 33 -2.70 4.10 23.62
N TYR A 34 -1.58 3.56 23.16
CA TYR A 34 -1.46 2.66 22.03
C TYR A 34 -0.97 1.28 22.49
N ASP A 35 -1.49 0.22 21.89
CA ASP A 35 -1.09 -1.16 22.19
C ASP A 35 -0.04 -1.68 21.20
N ALA A 36 1.23 -1.58 21.61
CA ALA A 36 2.36 -2.06 20.82
C ALA A 36 2.57 -3.57 21.02
N HIS A 37 2.48 -4.34 19.93
CA HIS A 37 2.58 -5.79 19.99
C HIS A 37 4.04 -6.26 19.98
N CYS A 38 4.43 -7.07 20.95
CA CYS A 38 5.79 -7.60 21.01
C CYS A 38 6.04 -8.58 19.86
N PRO A 39 7.14 -8.46 19.09
CA PRO A 39 7.42 -9.37 17.97
C PRO A 39 7.72 -10.81 18.42
N LYS A 40 8.11 -11.01 19.69
CA LYS A 40 8.44 -12.35 20.23
C LYS A 40 7.22 -13.09 20.77
N CYS A 41 6.48 -12.48 21.69
CA CYS A 41 5.37 -13.14 22.37
C CYS A 41 3.98 -12.65 21.93
N ARG A 42 3.92 -11.65 21.04
CA ARG A 42 2.68 -11.03 20.52
C ARG A 42 1.76 -10.41 21.56
N ARG A 43 2.21 -10.26 22.80
CA ARG A 43 1.44 -9.57 23.84
C ARG A 43 1.44 -8.07 23.57
N ALA A 44 0.27 -7.44 23.74
CA ALA A 44 0.13 -5.99 23.73
C ALA A 44 0.89 -5.37 24.92
N ASN A 45 1.67 -4.33 24.62
CA ASN A 45 2.31 -3.48 25.61
C ASN A 45 1.73 -2.08 25.47
N ARG A 46 1.14 -1.60 26.56
CA ARG A 46 0.55 -0.26 26.63
C ARG A 46 1.64 0.81 26.56
N VAL A 47 1.50 1.71 25.60
CA VAL A 47 2.37 2.88 25.41
C VAL A 47 1.53 4.14 25.51
N GLU A 48 1.81 4.99 26.49
CA GLU A 48 1.04 6.22 26.66
C GLU A 48 1.22 7.20 25.49
N ARG A 49 0.15 7.91 25.14
CA ARG A 49 0.15 8.96 24.12
C ARG A 49 1.22 10.01 24.38
N ALA A 50 1.37 10.44 25.63
CA ALA A 50 2.40 11.41 26.02
C ALA A 50 3.84 10.90 25.75
N LYS A 51 4.06 9.59 25.90
CA LYS A 51 5.36 8.97 25.60
C LYS A 51 5.63 8.96 24.10
N LEU A 52 4.63 8.65 23.28
CA LEU A 52 4.73 8.71 21.82
C LEU A 52 5.00 10.14 21.34
N GLN A 53 4.27 11.12 21.87
CA GLN A 53 4.43 12.55 21.51
C GLN A 53 5.81 13.07 21.90
N ARG A 54 6.34 12.67 23.06
CA ARG A 54 7.70 13.06 23.48
C ARG A 54 8.77 12.43 22.58
N ALA A 55 8.55 11.19 22.15
CA ALA A 55 9.46 10.53 21.21
C ALA A 55 9.38 11.12 19.80
N TYR A 56 8.28 11.78 19.46
CA TYR A 56 8.04 12.32 18.13
C TYR A 56 7.23 13.63 18.16
N PRO A 57 7.87 14.78 18.46
CA PRO A 57 7.16 16.04 18.72
C PRO A 57 6.50 16.67 17.48
N ASN A 58 7.10 16.56 16.30
CA ASN A 58 6.62 17.19 15.06
C ASN A 58 5.75 16.26 14.20
N TRP A 59 5.05 15.32 14.84
CA TRP A 59 4.31 14.25 14.16
C TRP A 59 3.19 14.75 13.24
N GLN A 60 2.54 15.85 13.60
CA GLN A 60 1.43 16.42 12.82
C GLN A 60 1.88 16.98 11.47
N GLU A 61 3.05 17.64 11.44
CA GLU A 61 3.60 18.19 10.20
C GLU A 61 4.00 17.07 9.26
N VAL A 62 4.61 16.02 9.81
CA VAL A 62 5.07 14.85 9.06
C VAL A 62 3.88 14.07 8.47
N LEU A 63 2.77 13.96 9.20
CA LEU A 63 1.53 13.40 8.64
C LEU A 63 1.00 14.22 7.47
N LYS A 64 0.99 15.56 7.58
CA LYS A 64 0.55 16.45 6.49
C LYS A 64 1.46 16.31 5.26
N GLU A 65 2.77 16.24 5.45
CA GLU A 65 3.75 16.04 4.38
C GLU A 65 3.54 14.68 3.69
N LYS A 66 3.36 13.60 4.47
CA LYS A 66 3.07 12.27 3.92
C LYS A 66 1.76 12.24 3.14
N ALA A 67 0.71 12.89 3.62
CA ALA A 67 -0.56 12.99 2.88
C ALA A 67 -0.42 13.74 1.56
N LYS A 68 0.34 14.85 1.54
CA LYS A 68 0.64 15.59 0.29
C LYS A 68 1.43 14.74 -0.71
N ASN A 69 2.44 14.02 -0.22
CA ASN A 69 3.27 13.15 -1.06
C ASN A 69 2.48 11.97 -1.62
N ALA A 70 1.60 11.35 -0.81
CA ALA A 70 0.69 10.30 -1.28
C ALA A 70 -0.23 10.82 -2.39
N ALA A 71 -0.89 11.97 -2.17
CA ALA A 71 -1.75 12.58 -3.18
C ALA A 71 -1.02 12.96 -4.48
N ARG A 72 0.26 13.29 -4.40
CA ARG A 72 1.11 13.53 -5.58
C ARG A 72 1.44 12.23 -6.30
N ALA A 73 1.85 11.19 -5.56
CA ALA A 73 2.16 9.88 -6.12
C ALA A 73 0.94 9.26 -6.82
N GLU A 74 -0.25 9.41 -6.26
CA GLU A 74 -1.50 8.96 -6.89
C GLU A 74 -1.78 9.67 -8.22
N LYS A 75 -1.54 10.99 -8.29
CA LYS A 75 -1.68 11.75 -9.54
C LYS A 75 -0.65 11.36 -10.58
N GLU A 76 0.58 11.09 -10.17
CA GLU A 76 1.67 10.63 -11.04
C GLU A 76 1.40 9.19 -11.55
N ALA A 77 0.89 8.30 -10.69
CA ALA A 77 0.49 6.94 -11.05
C ALA A 77 -0.72 6.91 -11.99
N ALA A 78 -1.75 7.73 -11.73
CA ALA A 78 -2.91 7.84 -12.62
C ALA A 78 -2.51 8.35 -14.02
N LYS A 79 -1.56 9.29 -14.09
CA LYS A 79 -1.04 9.81 -15.36
C LYS A 79 -0.18 8.78 -16.12
N ALA A 80 0.54 7.91 -15.41
CA ALA A 80 1.30 6.82 -16.01
C ALA A 80 0.38 5.72 -16.58
N LEU A 81 -0.64 5.31 -15.83
CA LEU A 81 -1.64 4.32 -16.28
C LEU A 81 -2.41 4.80 -17.51
N GLN A 82 -2.78 6.09 -17.57
CA GLN A 82 -3.43 6.66 -18.75
C GLN A 82 -2.52 6.66 -20.00
N LYS A 83 -1.21 6.81 -19.83
CA LYS A 83 -0.23 6.76 -20.92
C LYS A 83 -0.01 5.33 -21.45
N GLU A 84 -0.12 4.34 -20.58
CA GLU A 84 0.03 2.92 -20.93
C GLU A 84 -1.24 2.36 -21.57
N GLN A 85 -2.42 2.76 -21.07
CA GLN A 85 -3.72 2.40 -21.66
C GLN A 85 -3.93 3.00 -23.05
N SER A 86 -3.45 4.23 -23.29
CA SER A 86 -3.53 4.87 -24.62
C SER A 86 -2.53 4.31 -25.64
N ALA A 87 -1.47 3.62 -25.20
CA ALA A 87 -0.55 2.90 -26.09
C ALA A 87 -1.05 1.49 -26.45
N ALA A 88 -1.78 0.82 -25.55
CA ALA A 88 -2.36 -0.50 -25.80
C ALA A 88 -3.61 -0.46 -26.71
N GLU A 89 -4.40 0.62 -26.66
CA GLU A 89 -5.62 0.76 -27.46
C GLU A 89 -5.32 1.12 -28.94
N ALA A 90 -4.16 1.73 -29.22
CA ALA A 90 -3.67 1.98 -30.58
C ALA A 90 -3.18 0.71 -31.32
N ALA A 91 -3.00 -0.42 -30.62
CA ALA A 91 -2.54 -1.68 -31.20
C ALA A 91 -3.68 -2.67 -31.55
N SER A 92 -4.94 -2.37 -31.20
CA SER A 92 -6.09 -3.28 -31.39
C SER A 92 -7.09 -2.83 -32.47
N ALA A 93 -6.84 -1.71 -33.17
CA ALA A 93 -7.69 -1.25 -34.26
C ALA A 93 -7.07 -1.55 -35.64
N GLN A 94 -7.24 -2.79 -36.12
CA GLN A 94 -7.25 -3.05 -37.57
C GLN A 94 -8.54 -3.78 -37.96
N PRO A 95 -9.32 -3.25 -38.92
CA PRO A 95 -10.66 -3.71 -39.25
C PRO A 95 -10.65 -4.90 -40.21
N GLU A 96 -11.67 -5.73 -40.02
CA GLU A 96 -12.21 -6.72 -40.94
C GLU A 96 -12.58 -6.09 -42.30
N VAL A 97 -11.98 -6.51 -43.44
CA VAL A 97 -12.62 -6.44 -44.77
C VAL A 97 -12.12 -7.53 -45.76
N ALA A 98 -13.10 -8.27 -46.31
CA ALA A 98 -13.19 -8.91 -47.64
C ALA A 98 -12.49 -10.26 -47.98
N LYS A 99 -13.36 -11.28 -48.11
CA LYS A 99 -13.28 -12.48 -49.01
C LYS A 99 -13.25 -12.03 -50.50
N PRO A 100 -12.73 -12.81 -51.49
CA PRO A 100 -13.40 -14.06 -51.93
C PRO A 100 -12.53 -15.19 -52.57
N GLN A 101 -13.04 -16.44 -52.50
CA GLN A 101 -12.90 -17.57 -53.48
C GLN A 101 -11.48 -18.15 -53.76
N ALA A 102 -11.20 -19.41 -54.14
CA ALA A 102 -11.90 -20.69 -54.29
C ALA A 102 -10.83 -21.80 -54.55
N LYS A 103 -11.23 -23.08 -54.38
CA LYS A 103 -10.58 -24.34 -54.88
C LYS A 103 -9.31 -24.76 -54.11
N THR A 104 -9.16 -26.00 -53.63
CA THR A 104 -9.12 -27.22 -54.45
C THR A 104 -9.37 -28.50 -53.62
N ARG A 105 -10.02 -29.48 -54.27
CA ARG A 105 -10.27 -30.87 -53.87
C ARG A 105 -9.01 -31.63 -53.40
N LYS A 106 -9.19 -32.56 -52.44
CA LYS A 106 -9.10 -34.04 -52.60
C LYS A 106 -9.22 -34.70 -51.19
N THR A 107 -10.28 -35.47 -50.90
CA THR A 107 -10.32 -36.96 -50.90
C THR A 107 -9.13 -37.58 -50.17
N VAL A 108 -9.25 -38.32 -49.07
CA VAL A 108 -9.67 -39.75 -48.95
C VAL A 108 -9.65 -40.05 -47.43
N LYS A 109 -10.78 -40.39 -46.80
CA LYS A 109 -11.27 -41.74 -46.43
C LYS A 109 -10.62 -42.32 -45.15
N LYS A 110 -11.51 -42.51 -44.18
CA LYS A 110 -11.36 -43.12 -42.86
C LYS A 110 -11.37 -44.65 -42.97
N ALA A 111 -10.67 -45.31 -42.04
CA ALA A 111 -10.71 -46.72 -41.61
C ALA A 111 -9.35 -47.40 -41.66
#